data_AF-A0A947TBG9-F1
#
_entry.id   AF-A0A947TBG9-F1
#
_cell.length_a   1.000
_cell.length_b   1.000
_cell.length_c   1.000
_cell.angle_alpha   90.00
_cell.angle_beta   90.00
_cell.angle_gamma   90.00
#
_symmetry.space_group_name_H-M   'P 1'
#
loop_
_entity.id
_entity.type
_entity.pdbx_description
1 polymer ?
#
loop_
_entity_poly.entity_id
_entity_poly.type
_entity_poly.pdbx_seq_one_letter_code
_entity_poly.pdbx_strand_id
1 'polypeptide(L)'
;FLPADIVVTATGLKLAVAGKIAVSVDGESVDFANRFYYKGVMFSNLPNLAVVFGYLNASWTLRADLNSDYICRVLNAMKAKGADIAVPVLAEDHALVEDDIFDFSSGYIQRAKQIMPKNAVAYPWRLNQEYVVDRKRMASDPIEDGVLALRRADADAAHREERLEAAE
;
A
#
# COMPACT_ATOMS: atom_id res chain seq x y z
N PHE A 1 33.51 18.07 -24.80
CA PHE A 1 33.85 16.65 -24.60
C PHE A 1 34.94 16.57 -23.55
N LEU A 2 34.83 15.64 -22.60
CA LEU A 2 35.88 15.36 -21.63
C LEU A 2 36.67 14.15 -22.18
N PRO A 3 38.01 14.25 -22.35
CA PRO A 3 38.84 13.09 -22.62
C PRO A 3 38.69 12.09 -21.48
N ALA A 4 38.24 10.88 -21.78
CA ALA A 4 38.05 9.82 -20.79
C ALA A 4 38.39 8.47 -21.43
N ASP A 5 39.18 7.66 -20.73
CA ASP A 5 39.52 6.30 -21.15
C ASP A 5 38.40 5.30 -20.83
N ILE A 6 37.63 5.56 -19.76
CA ILE A 6 36.51 4.73 -19.30
C ILE A 6 35.38 5.63 -18.78
N VAL A 7 34.13 5.28 -19.10
CA VAL A 7 32.93 5.93 -18.59
C VAL A 7 32.08 4.91 -17.82
N VAL A 8 31.72 5.25 -16.58
CA VAL A 8 30.76 4.48 -15.77
C VAL A 8 29.51 5.34 -15.59
N THR A 9 28.37 4.86 -16.09
CA THR A 9 27.16 5.68 -16.19
C THR A 9 26.34 5.72 -14.89
N ALA A 10 26.38 4.67 -14.07
CA ALA A 10 25.75 4.57 -12.74
C ALA A 10 24.40 5.32 -12.59
N THR A 11 23.51 5.22 -13.59
CA THR A 11 22.36 6.12 -13.78
C THR A 11 21.19 5.89 -12.82
N GLY A 12 21.36 4.98 -11.85
CA GLY A 12 20.34 4.62 -10.88
C GLY A 12 19.16 3.84 -11.49
N LEU A 13 17.99 4.03 -10.90
CA LEU A 13 16.78 3.23 -11.17
C LEU A 13 15.67 4.06 -11.84
N LYS A 14 14.68 3.35 -12.39
CA LYS A 14 13.35 3.88 -12.68
C LYS A 14 12.35 3.12 -11.82
N LEU A 15 11.72 3.78 -10.86
CA LEU A 15 10.73 3.13 -10.01
C LEU A 15 9.52 2.71 -10.83
N ALA A 16 8.98 1.56 -10.46
CA ALA A 16 7.79 0.97 -11.05
C ALA A 16 6.87 0.53 -9.91
N VAL A 17 5.80 1.29 -9.69
CA VAL A 17 4.79 0.92 -8.71
C VAL A 17 4.10 -0.36 -9.16
N ALA A 18 3.88 -1.27 -8.21
CA ALA A 18 3.36 -2.62 -8.45
C ALA A 18 4.09 -3.40 -9.57
N GLY A 19 5.37 -3.11 -9.84
CA GLY A 19 6.16 -3.86 -10.82
C GLY A 19 5.67 -3.76 -12.27
N LYS A 20 4.97 -2.68 -12.64
CA LYS A 20 4.32 -2.47 -13.96
C LYS A 20 3.16 -3.43 -14.26
N ILE A 21 2.64 -4.11 -13.24
CA ILE A 21 1.42 -4.91 -13.39
C ILE A 21 0.26 -3.94 -13.65
N ALA A 22 -0.54 -4.21 -14.68
CA ALA A 22 -1.78 -3.49 -14.94
C ALA A 22 -2.83 -3.96 -13.93
N VAL A 23 -2.95 -3.24 -12.81
CA VAL A 23 -3.92 -3.55 -11.76
C VAL A 23 -5.23 -2.82 -12.06
N SER A 24 -6.34 -3.54 -11.98
CA SER A 24 -7.69 -2.98 -12.12
C SER A 24 -8.63 -3.56 -11.07
N VAL A 25 -9.63 -2.79 -10.66
CA VAL A 25 -10.75 -3.24 -9.83
C VAL A 25 -12.01 -3.01 -10.63
N ASP A 26 -12.82 -4.06 -10.82
CA ASP A 26 -14.09 -3.97 -11.55
C ASP A 26 -13.95 -3.40 -12.98
N GLY A 27 -12.81 -3.66 -13.62
CA GLY A 27 -12.49 -3.17 -14.97
C GLY A 27 -11.87 -1.77 -15.02
N GLU A 28 -11.86 -1.03 -13.90
CA GLU A 28 -11.25 0.30 -13.82
C GLU A 28 -9.77 0.20 -13.42
N SER A 29 -8.90 0.88 -14.17
CA SER A 29 -7.47 0.92 -13.88
C SER A 29 -7.20 1.59 -12.53
N VAL A 30 -6.32 0.98 -11.73
CA VAL A 30 -5.90 1.54 -10.45
C VAL A 30 -4.80 2.57 -10.66
N ASP A 31 -5.06 3.80 -10.24
CA ASP A 31 -4.02 4.81 -10.04
C ASP A 31 -3.53 4.78 -8.58
N PHE A 32 -2.31 4.30 -8.39
CA PHE A 32 -1.70 4.21 -7.06
C PHE A 32 -1.35 5.57 -6.47
N ALA A 33 -1.16 6.62 -7.28
CA ALA A 33 -0.87 7.97 -6.78
C ALA A 33 -2.03 8.58 -5.99
N ASN A 34 -3.24 8.03 -6.16
CA ASN A 34 -4.44 8.44 -5.42
C ASN A 34 -4.73 7.54 -4.21
N ARG A 35 -3.85 6.57 -3.90
CA ARG A 35 -4.04 5.64 -2.78
C ARG A 35 -3.05 5.94 -1.67
N PHE A 36 -3.49 5.76 -0.43
CA PHE A 36 -2.60 5.79 0.74
C PHE A 36 -2.09 4.39 1.04
N TYR A 37 -0.86 4.27 1.53
CA TYR A 37 -0.41 3.03 2.16
C TYR A 37 -1.27 2.72 3.39
N TYR A 38 -1.61 1.45 3.60
CA TYR A 38 -2.16 0.96 4.86
C TYR A 38 -1.16 0.01 5.50
N LYS A 39 -0.69 0.37 6.71
CA LYS A 39 0.34 -0.33 7.49
C LYS A 39 1.61 -0.65 6.70
N GLY A 40 1.91 0.12 5.64
CA GLY A 40 3.05 -0.10 4.73
C GLY A 40 2.99 -1.41 3.93
N VAL A 41 1.84 -2.09 3.87
CA VAL A 41 1.69 -3.43 3.27
C VAL A 41 0.49 -3.55 2.33
N MET A 42 -0.58 -2.78 2.53
CA MET A 42 -1.72 -2.71 1.61
C MET A 42 -1.98 -1.26 1.19
N PHE A 43 -3.08 -1.00 0.49
CA PHE A 43 -3.48 0.33 0.04
C PHE A 43 -4.93 0.65 0.41
N SER A 44 -5.23 1.94 0.58
CA SER A 44 -6.59 2.40 0.79
C SER A 44 -7.51 1.98 -0.36
N ASN A 45 -8.69 1.47 -0.03
CA ASN A 45 -9.77 1.12 -0.94
C ASN A 45 -9.38 0.13 -2.07
N LEU A 46 -8.28 -0.61 -1.91
CA LEU A 46 -7.90 -1.71 -2.81
C LEU A 46 -8.08 -3.06 -2.10
N PRO A 47 -9.00 -3.91 -2.56
CA PRO A 47 -9.24 -5.21 -1.93
C PRO A 47 -8.12 -6.20 -2.24
N ASN A 48 -7.78 -7.05 -1.27
CA ASN A 48 -6.95 -8.24 -1.43
C ASN A 48 -5.58 -8.03 -2.10
N LEU A 49 -5.03 -6.81 -2.06
CA LEU A 49 -3.73 -6.48 -2.61
C LEU A 49 -2.75 -6.09 -1.51
N ALA A 50 -1.62 -6.78 -1.48
CA ALA A 50 -0.48 -6.45 -0.63
C ALA A 50 0.78 -6.20 -1.45
N VAL A 51 1.70 -5.41 -0.89
CA VAL A 51 2.98 -5.04 -1.50
C VAL A 51 4.08 -5.11 -0.45
N VAL A 52 5.32 -5.31 -0.90
CA VAL A 52 6.51 -5.10 -0.09
C VAL A 52 7.31 -3.95 -0.68
N PHE A 53 7.31 -2.82 0.01
CA PHE A 53 8.24 -1.73 -0.24
C PHE A 53 9.17 -1.63 0.97
N GLY A 54 10.47 -1.90 0.80
CA GLY A 54 11.42 -2.02 1.90
C GLY A 54 11.69 -0.72 2.67
N TYR A 55 12.46 -0.85 3.74
CA TYR A 55 13.01 0.31 4.43
C TYR A 55 14.05 1.01 3.54
N LEU A 56 14.06 2.34 3.57
CA LEU A 56 15.06 3.16 2.89
C LEU A 56 16.33 3.32 3.74
N ASN A 57 16.19 3.22 5.06
CA ASN A 57 17.27 3.34 6.05
C ASN A 57 17.71 2.00 6.66
N ALA A 58 17.11 0.87 6.25
CA ALA A 58 17.38 -0.46 6.80
C ALA A 58 17.22 -1.56 5.75
N SER A 59 17.47 -2.82 6.13
CA SER A 59 17.33 -3.95 5.20
C SER A 59 15.89 -4.14 4.73
N TRP A 60 15.73 -4.45 3.43
CA TRP A 60 14.45 -4.80 2.83
C TRP A 60 13.88 -6.10 3.38
N THR A 61 14.74 -7.06 3.76
CA THR A 61 14.31 -8.35 4.31
C THR A 61 13.53 -8.18 5.62
N LEU A 62 13.89 -7.18 6.43
CA LEU A 62 13.18 -6.89 7.68
C LEU A 62 11.72 -6.54 7.42
N ARG A 63 11.43 -5.75 6.38
CA ARG A 63 10.05 -5.42 6.01
C ARG A 63 9.34 -6.59 5.35
N ALA A 64 10.04 -7.36 4.53
CA ALA A 64 9.46 -8.53 3.88
C ALA A 64 8.92 -9.53 4.91
N ASP A 65 9.67 -9.80 5.98
CA ASP A 65 9.24 -10.68 7.07
C ASP A 65 7.99 -10.14 7.78
N LEU A 66 8.01 -8.85 8.18
CA LEU A 66 6.86 -8.23 8.86
C LEU A 66 5.59 -8.22 8.00
N ASN A 67 5.72 -7.90 6.71
CA ASN A 67 4.60 -7.88 5.78
C ASN A 67 4.02 -9.29 5.62
N SER A 68 4.88 -10.30 5.48
CA SER A 68 4.45 -11.70 5.32
C SER A 68 3.70 -12.21 6.54
N ASP A 69 4.21 -11.95 7.74
CA ASP A 69 3.55 -12.32 9.00
C ASP A 69 2.18 -11.62 9.14
N TYR A 70 2.11 -10.32 8.85
CA TYR A 70 0.85 -9.59 8.90
C TYR A 70 -0.17 -10.12 7.91
N ILE A 71 0.23 -10.41 6.67
CA ILE A 71 -0.65 -10.99 5.64
C ILE A 71 -1.19 -12.36 6.09
N CYS A 72 -0.34 -13.22 6.68
CA CYS A 72 -0.78 -14.49 7.24
C CYS A 72 -1.85 -14.31 8.33
N ARG A 73 -1.70 -13.30 9.20
CA ARG A 73 -2.73 -12.96 10.20
C ARG A 73 -4.04 -12.48 9.56
N VAL A 74 -3.98 -11.65 8.52
CA VAL A 74 -5.16 -11.23 7.76
C VAL A 74 -5.88 -12.42 7.12
N LEU A 75 -5.14 -13.29 6.44
CA LEU A 75 -5.71 -14.50 5.81
C LEU A 75 -6.35 -15.45 6.82
N ASN A 76 -5.74 -15.62 8.00
CA ASN A 76 -6.32 -16.41 9.08
C ASN A 76 -7.60 -15.78 9.63
N ALA A 77 -7.65 -14.45 9.77
CA ALA A 77 -8.86 -13.74 10.19
C ALA A 77 -9.99 -13.85 9.14
N MET A 78 -9.65 -13.71 7.86
CA MET A 78 -10.59 -13.94 6.76
C MET A 78 -11.19 -15.34 6.81
N LYS A 79 -10.34 -16.37 6.96
CA LYS A 79 -10.78 -17.76 7.10
C LYS A 79 -11.68 -17.98 8.30
N ALA A 80 -11.33 -17.42 9.47
CA ALA A 80 -12.12 -17.57 10.69
C ALA A 80 -13.51 -16.93 10.58
N LYS A 81 -13.64 -15.88 9.76
CA LYS A 81 -14.91 -15.16 9.54
C LYS A 81 -15.69 -15.60 8.31
N GLY A 82 -15.11 -16.48 7.49
CA GLY A 82 -15.64 -16.77 6.16
C GLY A 82 -15.74 -15.53 5.28
N ALA A 83 -14.73 -14.66 5.31
CA ALA A 83 -14.63 -13.48 4.46
C ALA A 83 -13.75 -13.74 3.24
N ASP A 84 -14.11 -13.16 2.10
CA ASP A 84 -13.42 -13.31 0.82
C ASP A 84 -12.65 -12.05 0.42
N ILE A 85 -13.09 -10.89 0.93
CA ILE A 85 -12.43 -9.60 0.70
C ILE A 85 -11.93 -9.02 2.03
N ALA A 86 -10.66 -8.61 2.02
CA ALA A 86 -10.04 -7.70 2.97
C ALA A 86 -9.69 -6.38 2.26
N VAL A 87 -10.26 -5.27 2.72
CA VAL A 87 -10.03 -3.94 2.15
C VAL A 87 -9.84 -2.89 3.25
N PRO A 88 -8.73 -2.15 3.26
CA PRO A 88 -8.57 -1.00 4.15
C PRO A 88 -9.44 0.15 3.66
N VAL A 89 -10.51 0.48 4.37
CA VAL A 89 -11.47 1.50 3.94
C VAL A 89 -11.01 2.88 4.38
N LEU A 90 -10.93 3.80 3.43
CA LEU A 90 -10.68 5.22 3.66
C LEU A 90 -11.82 6.03 3.04
N ALA A 91 -12.51 6.80 3.86
CA ALA A 91 -13.59 7.68 3.41
C ALA A 91 -13.07 8.78 2.47
N GLU A 92 -13.91 9.25 1.55
CA GLU A 92 -13.54 10.31 0.59
C GLU A 92 -13.26 11.65 1.28
N ASP A 93 -14.00 11.98 2.35
CA ASP A 93 -13.90 13.21 3.13
C ASP A 93 -12.91 13.11 4.30
N HIS A 94 -11.90 12.24 4.17
CA HIS A 94 -10.94 12.01 5.24
C HIS A 94 -10.17 13.28 5.64
N ALA A 95 -9.86 13.41 6.94
CA ALA A 95 -9.04 14.51 7.47
C ALA A 95 -7.54 14.18 7.55
N LEU A 96 -7.03 13.22 6.74
CA LEU A 96 -5.61 12.86 6.76
C LEU A 96 -4.75 14.04 6.29
N VAL A 97 -3.69 14.29 7.05
CA VAL A 97 -2.61 15.21 6.66
C VAL A 97 -1.58 14.40 5.88
N GLU A 98 -1.39 14.71 4.60
CA GLU A 98 -0.38 14.08 3.75
C GLU A 98 1.05 14.36 4.26
N ASP A 99 1.94 13.39 4.11
CA ASP A 99 3.34 13.45 4.53
C ASP A 99 4.26 13.04 3.37
N ASP A 100 5.34 13.78 3.16
CA ASP A 100 6.38 13.45 2.18
C ASP A 100 7.50 12.68 2.88
N ILE A 101 7.25 11.38 3.08
CA ILE A 101 8.23 10.48 3.70
C ILE A 101 9.44 10.18 2.79
N PHE A 102 9.44 10.69 1.56
CA PHE A 102 10.46 10.46 0.55
C PHE A 102 11.36 11.69 0.39
N ASP A 103 11.74 12.33 1.50
CA ASP A 103 12.70 13.43 1.54
C ASP A 103 14.15 12.93 1.34
N PHE A 104 14.41 12.35 0.17
CA PHE A 104 15.73 11.88 -0.25
C PHE A 104 16.16 12.62 -1.52
N SER A 105 17.43 13.04 -1.58
CA SER A 105 18.00 13.71 -2.77
C SER A 105 18.16 12.78 -4.00
N SER A 106 17.82 11.50 -3.87
CA SER A 106 17.89 10.50 -4.94
C SER A 106 17.00 10.89 -6.12
N GLY A 107 17.62 11.22 -7.25
CA GLY A 107 16.89 11.68 -8.44
C GLY A 107 15.85 10.68 -8.98
N TYR A 108 16.05 9.37 -8.79
CA TYR A 108 15.06 8.37 -9.20
C TYR A 108 13.79 8.38 -8.34
N ILE A 109 13.91 8.72 -7.06
CA ILE A 109 12.77 8.90 -6.14
C ILE A 109 12.04 10.18 -6.53
N GLN A 110 12.78 11.28 -6.70
CA GLN A 110 12.19 12.58 -7.08
C GLN A 110 11.38 12.50 -8.39
N ARG A 111 11.89 11.80 -9.41
CA ARG A 111 11.16 11.58 -10.68
C ARG A 111 9.90 10.73 -10.53
N ALA A 112 9.83 9.90 -9.50
CA ALA A 112 8.75 8.95 -9.29
C ALA A 112 7.69 9.45 -8.28
N LYS A 113 7.93 10.54 -7.53
CA LYS A 113 7.00 11.02 -6.49
C LYS A 113 5.53 11.07 -6.96
N GLN A 114 5.30 11.56 -8.17
CA GLN A 114 3.96 11.68 -8.77
C GLN A 114 3.24 10.35 -9.05
N ILE A 115 3.95 9.22 -9.12
CA ILE A 115 3.35 7.89 -9.32
C ILE A 115 3.29 7.07 -8.04
N MET A 116 3.91 7.54 -6.96
CA MET A 116 4.02 6.81 -5.71
C MET A 116 2.72 6.94 -4.89
N PRO A 117 2.35 5.89 -4.13
CA PRO A 117 1.25 6.00 -3.19
C PRO A 117 1.51 7.07 -2.12
N LYS A 118 0.43 7.74 -1.72
CA LYS A 118 0.41 8.77 -0.68
C LYS A 118 0.72 8.19 0.69
N ASN A 119 1.17 9.07 1.58
CA ASN A 119 1.41 8.77 2.97
C ASN A 119 0.75 9.86 3.81
N ALA A 120 0.28 9.49 5.00
CA ALA A 120 -0.19 10.43 5.99
C ALA A 120 0.83 10.55 7.13
N VAL A 121 0.73 11.62 7.91
CA VAL A 121 1.52 11.76 9.14
C VAL A 121 1.16 10.63 10.12
N ALA A 122 -0.13 10.28 10.21
CA ALA A 122 -0.65 9.30 11.14
C ALA A 122 -0.66 7.86 10.60
N TYR A 123 -0.36 6.91 11.48
CA TYR A 123 -0.64 5.49 11.26
C TYR A 123 -2.16 5.24 11.34
N PRO A 124 -2.76 4.32 10.55
CA PRO A 124 -2.13 3.31 9.69
C PRO A 124 -1.77 3.76 8.28
N TRP A 125 -2.03 5.02 7.91
CA TRP A 125 -1.99 5.49 6.52
C TRP A 125 -0.60 5.86 5.98
N ARG A 126 0.46 5.18 6.44
CA ARG A 126 1.85 5.57 6.16
C ARG A 126 2.78 4.37 5.97
N LEU A 127 3.74 4.53 5.06
CA LEU A 127 4.91 3.67 4.92
C LEU A 127 5.99 4.14 5.91
N ASN A 128 5.88 3.68 7.14
CA ASN A 128 6.81 4.04 8.21
C ASN A 128 8.26 3.60 7.89
N GLN A 129 9.27 4.26 8.45
CA GLN A 129 10.69 3.89 8.26
C GLN A 129 11.35 3.43 9.58
N GLU A 130 10.54 3.10 10.59
CA GLU A 130 10.99 2.74 11.94
C GLU A 130 10.73 1.26 12.25
N TYR A 131 11.69 0.40 11.92
CA TYR A 131 11.56 -1.06 12.04
C TYR A 131 11.10 -1.54 13.42
N VAL A 132 11.63 -0.99 14.51
CA VAL A 132 11.27 -1.43 15.87
C VAL A 132 9.80 -1.16 16.18
N VAL A 133 9.29 -0.02 15.74
CA VAL A 133 7.88 0.36 15.91
C VAL A 133 6.98 -0.53 15.07
N ASP A 134 7.34 -0.74 13.81
CA ASP A 134 6.56 -1.58 12.89
C ASP A 134 6.52 -3.03 13.36
N ARG A 135 7.65 -3.60 13.78
CA ARG A 135 7.70 -4.97 14.30
C ARG A 135 6.72 -5.15 15.46
N LYS A 136 6.67 -4.20 16.39
CA LYS A 136 5.72 -4.26 17.51
C LYS A 136 4.28 -4.17 17.00
N ARG A 137 3.93 -3.14 16.24
CA ARG A 137 2.57 -2.89 15.75
C ARG A 137 2.06 -4.02 14.85
N MET A 138 2.85 -4.45 13.88
CA MET A 138 2.47 -5.50 12.94
C MET A 138 2.31 -6.86 13.61
N ALA A 139 3.02 -7.12 14.72
CA ALA A 139 2.84 -8.32 15.53
C ALA A 139 1.62 -8.24 16.45
N SER A 140 1.35 -7.10 17.09
CA SER A 140 0.37 -7.00 18.18
C SER A 140 -0.95 -6.32 17.84
N ASP A 141 -0.98 -5.39 16.89
CA ASP A 141 -2.20 -4.63 16.59
C ASP A 141 -3.29 -5.59 16.07
N PRO A 142 -4.56 -5.36 16.42
CA PRO A 142 -5.65 -6.17 15.91
C PRO A 142 -5.74 -6.08 14.38
N ILE A 143 -6.23 -7.16 13.76
CA ILE A 143 -6.59 -7.14 12.33
C ILE A 143 -7.85 -6.30 12.12
N GLU A 144 -8.81 -6.41 13.03
CA GLU A 144 -10.02 -5.61 13.07
C GLU A 144 -9.77 -4.32 13.85
N ASP A 145 -9.00 -3.43 13.26
CA ASP A 145 -8.63 -2.14 13.86
C ASP A 145 -9.62 -1.01 13.55
N GLY A 146 -10.79 -1.36 13.00
CA GLY A 146 -11.81 -0.41 12.55
C GLY A 146 -11.54 0.19 11.17
N VAL A 147 -10.40 -0.12 10.54
CA VAL A 147 -10.05 0.35 9.19
C VAL A 147 -10.09 -0.79 8.18
N LEU A 148 -9.53 -1.95 8.51
CA LEU A 148 -9.58 -3.12 7.63
C LEU A 148 -10.95 -3.79 7.70
N ALA A 149 -11.74 -3.62 6.65
CA ALA A 149 -13.03 -4.29 6.49
C ALA A 149 -12.83 -5.71 5.93
N LEU A 150 -13.45 -6.70 6.58
CA LEU A 150 -13.51 -8.08 6.13
C LEU A 150 -14.96 -8.39 5.74
N ARG A 151 -15.19 -8.84 4.50
CA ARG A 151 -16.55 -9.07 3.98
C ARG A 151 -16.61 -10.27 3.03
N ARG A 152 -17.81 -10.83 2.88
CA ARG A 152 -18.13 -11.86 1.89
C ARG A 152 -18.36 -11.24 0.51
N ALA A 153 -18.00 -11.96 -0.55
CA ALA A 153 -18.17 -11.46 -1.92
C ALA A 153 -19.64 -11.30 -2.32
N ASP A 154 -20.49 -12.22 -1.85
CA ASP A 154 -21.93 -12.30 -2.10
C ASP A 154 -22.72 -11.16 -1.44
N ALA A 155 -22.30 -10.70 -0.25
CA ALA A 155 -22.87 -9.49 0.38
C ALA A 155 -22.56 -8.21 -0.42
N ASP A 156 -21.45 -8.22 -1.16
CA ASP A 156 -20.96 -7.08 -1.92
C ASP A 156 -21.63 -6.95 -3.29
N ALA A 157 -21.99 -8.08 -3.89
CA ALA A 157 -22.78 -8.13 -5.11
C ALA A 157 -24.16 -7.48 -4.90
N ALA A 158 -24.84 -7.82 -3.79
CA ALA A 158 -26.14 -7.23 -3.44
C ALA A 158 -26.07 -5.71 -3.25
N HIS A 159 -25.05 -5.21 -2.53
CA HIS A 159 -24.86 -3.77 -2.34
C HIS A 159 -24.53 -3.02 -3.64
N ARG A 160 -23.89 -3.69 -4.59
CA ARG A 160 -23.55 -3.13 -5.91
C ARG A 160 -24.79 -3.03 -6.81
N GLU A 161 -25.66 -4.03 -6.78
CA GLU A 161 -26.94 -4.03 -7.49
C GLU A 161 -27.86 -2.91 -6.96
N GLU A 162 -27.99 -2.77 -5.64
CA GLU A 162 -28.72 -1.66 -5.01
C GLU A 162 -28.19 -0.27 -5.40
N ARG A 163 -26.86 -0.12 -5.50
CA ARG A 163 -26.23 1.15 -5.92
C ARG A 163 -26.44 1.49 -7.40
N LEU A 164 -26.53 0.46 -8.25
CA LEU A 164 -26.82 0.65 -9.68
C LEU A 164 -28.29 1.02 -9.87
N GLU A 165 -29.21 0.34 -9.18
CA GLU A 165 -30.64 0.66 -9.20
C GLU A 165 -30.95 2.05 -8.65
N ALA A 166 -30.25 2.50 -7.61
CA ALA A 166 -30.42 3.85 -7.05
C ALA A 166 -29.83 4.97 -7.94
N ALA A 167 -29.03 4.63 -8.95
CA ALA A 167 -28.42 5.58 -9.89
C ALA A 167 -29.18 5.70 -11.22
N GLU A 168 -30.24 4.90 -11.42
CA GLU A 168 -31.21 4.99 -12.53
C GLU A 168 -32.41 5.88 -12.19
#